data_AF-A0A7S3YER2-F1
#
_entry.id   AF-A0A7S3YER2-F1
#
_cell.length_a   1.000
_cell.length_b   1.000
_cell.length_c   1.000
_cell.angle_alpha   90.00
_cell.angle_beta   90.00
_cell.angle_gamma   90.00
#
_symmetry.space_group_name_H-M   'P 1'
#
loop_
_entity.id
_entity.type
_entity.pdbx_description
1 polymer ?
#
loop_
_entity_poly.entity_id
_entity_poly.type
_entity_poly.pdbx_seq_one_letter_code
_entity_poly.pdbx_strand_id
1 'polypeptide(L)'
;RQGARAFNAAPKKGLQFLQAQGMLPDPLEPEAAARFLRTAPGLHKQKIGEYLGAAGRPATDPATGKAAYRGDTEEFHQAVLQAFVRSFDFAGQPLLGALRMYLSAFRLPGEAQQIDRVLQAFADHAHARCREGRQGLFATPDACFLLCFSLVMLQTDLHNANIRPEKRMTLEQFVRQNRNYGAGISRGRDLPREALEALYRAIREEPLHTLGDGPDGQVTVDRWRDLMRQAETNDALGMMLVHGGGDCYGHPDAEALQYDRDILMLVWQ
;
A
#
# COMPACT_ATOMS: atom_id res chain seq x y z
N ARG A 1 -9.07 8.70 21.08
CA ARG A 1 -8.91 10.06 20.50
C ARG A 1 -7.58 10.73 20.88
N GLN A 2 -7.18 10.73 22.15
CA GLN A 2 -5.87 11.31 22.56
C GLN A 2 -4.68 10.58 21.92
N GLY A 3 -4.68 9.24 21.87
CA GLY A 3 -3.62 8.48 21.21
C GLY A 3 -3.48 8.78 19.70
N ALA A 4 -4.60 8.96 18.98
CA ALA A 4 -4.57 9.38 17.58
C ALA A 4 -3.96 10.78 17.40
N ARG A 5 -4.30 11.75 18.28
CA ARG A 5 -3.67 13.08 18.28
C ARG A 5 -2.16 12.99 18.54
N ALA A 6 -1.75 12.18 19.51
CA ALA A 6 -0.34 11.97 19.82
C ALA A 6 0.41 11.32 18.64
N PHE A 7 -0.20 10.34 17.97
CA PHE A 7 0.36 9.72 16.76
C PHE A 7 0.49 10.72 15.61
N ASN A 8 -0.55 11.51 15.35
CA ASN A 8 -0.54 12.51 14.27
C ASN A 8 0.57 13.55 14.46
N ALA A 9 0.91 13.87 15.72
CA ALA A 9 2.00 14.78 16.06
C ALA A 9 3.38 14.07 15.98
N ALA A 10 3.50 12.88 16.56
CA ALA A 10 4.72 12.08 16.56
C ALA A 10 4.39 10.58 16.70
N PRO A 11 4.50 9.78 15.63
CA PRO A 11 4.10 8.37 15.62
C PRO A 11 4.65 7.55 16.78
N LYS A 12 5.96 7.66 17.05
CA LYS A 12 6.64 7.02 18.18
C LYS A 12 5.94 7.31 19.51
N LYS A 13 5.74 8.60 19.83
CA LYS A 13 5.11 9.03 21.08
C LYS A 13 3.65 8.58 21.16
N GLY A 14 2.95 8.57 20.03
CA GLY A 14 1.59 8.05 19.94
C GLY A 14 1.50 6.57 20.29
N LEU A 15 2.39 5.75 19.72
CA LEU A 15 2.45 4.31 20.01
C LEU A 15 2.81 4.05 21.48
N GLN A 16 3.83 4.73 22.02
CA GLN A 16 4.21 4.62 23.42
C GLN A 16 3.09 5.05 24.37
N PHE A 17 2.37 6.14 24.06
CA PHE A 17 1.22 6.57 24.83
C PHE A 17 0.12 5.50 24.83
N LEU A 18 -0.18 4.90 23.68
CA LEU A 18 -1.19 3.85 23.57
C LEU A 18 -0.80 2.60 24.35
N GLN A 19 0.48 2.20 24.36
CA GLN A 19 0.98 1.12 25.20
C GLN A 19 0.82 1.45 26.70
N ALA A 20 1.20 2.67 27.11
CA ALA A 20 1.08 3.11 28.50
C ALA A 20 -0.39 3.17 28.99
N GLN A 21 -1.35 3.34 28.08
CA GLN A 21 -2.79 3.29 28.37
C GLN A 21 -3.39 1.89 28.21
N GLY A 22 -2.59 0.85 27.94
CA GLY A 22 -3.05 -0.53 27.74
C GLY A 22 -3.87 -0.75 26.46
N MET A 23 -3.83 0.19 25.51
CA MET A 23 -4.55 0.10 24.23
C MET A 23 -3.77 -0.64 23.14
N LEU A 24 -2.44 -0.72 23.29
CA LEU A 24 -1.56 -1.54 22.46
C LEU A 24 -0.74 -2.45 23.38
N PRO A 25 -0.39 -3.67 22.92
CA PRO A 25 0.40 -4.60 23.72
C PRO A 25 1.80 -4.05 24.00
N ASP A 26 2.40 -4.48 25.11
CA ASP A 26 3.80 -4.25 25.43
C ASP A 26 4.45 -5.62 25.73
N PRO A 27 5.30 -6.16 24.82
CA PRO A 27 5.94 -5.48 23.70
C PRO A 27 5.01 -5.20 22.50
N LEU A 28 5.24 -4.09 21.79
CA LEU A 28 4.39 -3.62 20.68
C LEU A 28 4.32 -4.60 19.51
N GLU A 29 3.16 -5.17 19.21
CA GLU A 29 2.97 -6.13 18.11
C GLU A 29 2.66 -5.45 16.76
N PRO A 30 3.25 -5.92 15.64
CA PRO A 30 2.99 -5.34 14.32
C PRO A 30 1.52 -5.38 13.90
N GLU A 31 0.83 -6.48 14.18
CA GLU A 31 -0.59 -6.68 13.86
C GLU A 31 -1.49 -5.72 14.63
N ALA A 32 -1.17 -5.45 15.90
CA ALA A 32 -1.89 -4.49 16.72
C ALA A 32 -1.68 -3.06 16.20
N ALA A 33 -0.44 -2.70 15.85
CA ALA A 33 -0.13 -1.41 15.23
C ALA A 33 -0.82 -1.25 13.85
N ALA A 34 -0.78 -2.26 12.99
CA ALA A 34 -1.47 -2.26 11.71
C ALA A 34 -2.99 -2.09 11.85
N ARG A 35 -3.60 -2.80 12.82
CA ARG A 35 -5.03 -2.65 13.14
C ARG A 35 -5.35 -1.24 13.60
N PHE A 36 -4.53 -0.68 14.50
CA PHE A 36 -4.65 0.71 14.93
C PHE A 36 -4.60 1.68 13.75
N LEU A 37 -3.62 1.53 12.84
CA LEU A 37 -3.49 2.37 11.65
C LEU A 37 -4.70 2.26 10.71
N ARG A 38 -5.33 1.08 10.62
CA ARG A 38 -6.45 0.83 9.71
C ARG A 38 -7.81 1.27 10.27
N THR A 39 -8.02 1.18 11.58
CA THR A 39 -9.36 1.33 12.17
C THR A 39 -9.49 2.51 13.14
N ALA A 40 -8.38 3.06 13.64
CA ALA A 40 -8.48 4.09 14.68
C ALA A 40 -9.02 5.41 14.14
N PRO A 41 -10.10 5.95 14.73
CA PRO A 41 -10.69 7.21 14.29
C PRO A 41 -9.79 8.40 14.65
N GLY A 42 -9.72 9.37 13.73
CA GLY A 42 -8.99 10.61 13.91
C GLY A 42 -7.50 10.55 13.55
N LEU A 43 -7.03 9.47 12.93
CA LEU A 43 -5.69 9.42 12.34
C LEU A 43 -5.62 10.21 11.04
N HIS A 44 -4.54 10.98 10.88
CA HIS A 44 -4.26 11.69 9.63
C HIS A 44 -3.72 10.70 8.60
N LYS A 45 -4.37 10.62 7.44
CA LYS A 45 -3.99 9.66 6.39
C LYS A 45 -2.61 9.85 5.81
N GLN A 46 -2.16 11.10 5.75
CA GLN A 46 -0.77 11.41 5.41
C GLN A 46 0.21 10.80 6.42
N LYS A 47 -0.09 10.91 7.73
CA LYS A 47 0.75 10.31 8.79
C LYS A 47 0.75 8.79 8.76
N ILE A 48 -0.37 8.17 8.38
CA ILE A 48 -0.42 6.72 8.15
C ILE A 48 0.51 6.34 7.00
N GLY A 49 0.42 7.02 5.85
CA GLY A 49 1.27 6.76 4.69
C GLY A 49 2.75 6.93 4.99
N GLU A 50 3.13 8.06 5.59
CA GLU A 50 4.52 8.35 6.01
C GLU A 50 5.06 7.26 6.95
N TYR A 51 4.25 6.79 7.90
CA TYR A 51 4.66 5.75 8.84
C TYR A 51 4.82 4.38 8.18
N LEU A 52 3.87 4.00 7.31
CA LEU A 52 3.90 2.74 6.56
C LEU A 52 5.06 2.69 5.55
N GLY A 53 5.41 3.82 4.94
CA GLY A 53 6.50 3.92 3.98
C GLY A 53 7.87 4.17 4.61
N ALA A 54 7.96 4.44 5.92
CA ALA A 54 9.22 4.68 6.60
C ALA A 54 10.11 3.43 6.61
N ALA A 55 11.42 3.62 6.41
CA ALA A 55 12.41 2.54 6.51
C ALA A 55 12.66 2.09 7.96
N GLY A 56 12.22 2.87 8.95
CA GLY A 56 12.63 2.67 10.34
C GLY A 56 14.10 3.00 10.58
N ARG A 57 14.66 2.48 11.67
CA ARG A 57 16.04 2.66 12.10
C ARG A 57 16.68 1.31 12.42
N PRO A 58 18.02 1.20 12.39
CA PRO A 58 18.69 0.01 12.90
C PRO A 58 18.27 -0.28 14.34
N ALA A 59 18.10 -1.57 14.67
CA ALA A 59 17.71 -2.02 16.01
C ALA A 59 18.66 -1.51 17.12
N THR A 60 19.93 -1.30 16.77
CA THR A 60 20.95 -0.70 17.64
C THR A 60 21.59 0.47 16.93
N ASP A 61 21.71 1.60 17.63
CA ASP A 61 22.42 2.77 17.12
C ASP A 61 23.90 2.43 16.85
N PRO A 62 24.41 2.55 15.61
CA PRO A 62 25.79 2.20 15.29
C PRO A 62 26.83 3.04 16.02
N ALA A 63 26.49 4.27 16.41
CA ALA A 63 27.41 5.20 17.08
C ALA A 63 27.38 5.03 18.60
N THR A 64 26.21 4.77 19.19
CA THR A 64 26.05 4.75 20.66
C THR A 64 25.88 3.35 21.25
N GLY A 65 25.62 2.32 20.42
CA GLY A 65 25.31 0.98 20.88
C GLY A 65 23.96 0.85 21.62
N LYS A 66 23.17 1.93 21.68
CA LYS A 66 21.90 1.95 22.39
C LYS A 66 20.80 1.31 21.55
N ALA A 67 20.03 0.40 22.15
CA ALA A 67 18.86 -0.18 21.51
C ALA A 67 17.84 0.90 21.14
N ALA A 68 17.37 0.87 19.90
CA ALA A 68 16.27 1.68 19.45
C ALA A 68 14.95 1.20 20.09
N TYR A 69 13.98 2.10 20.15
CA TYR A 69 12.62 1.71 20.54
C TYR A 69 12.06 0.77 19.46
N ARG A 70 11.50 -0.39 19.86
CA ARG A 70 10.96 -1.41 18.93
C ARG A 70 10.08 -0.80 17.84
N GLY A 71 9.19 0.12 18.20
CA GLY A 71 8.25 0.75 17.26
C GLY A 71 8.88 1.67 16.20
N ASP A 72 10.19 1.92 16.27
CA ASP A 72 10.96 2.71 15.30
C ASP A 72 11.96 1.85 14.51
N THR A 73 12.08 0.53 14.75
CA THR A 73 13.09 -0.28 14.06
C THR A 73 12.66 -0.62 12.64
N GLU A 74 13.64 -0.87 11.77
CA GLU A 74 13.41 -1.28 10.37
C GLU A 74 12.56 -2.55 10.27
N GLU A 75 12.89 -3.56 11.07
CA GLU A 75 12.16 -4.83 11.09
C GLU A 75 10.72 -4.63 11.53
N PHE A 76 10.49 -3.72 12.49
CA PHE A 76 9.15 -3.43 12.98
C PHE A 76 8.32 -2.66 11.94
N HIS A 77 8.88 -1.63 11.31
CA HIS A 77 8.20 -0.90 10.25
C HIS A 77 7.82 -1.80 9.07
N GLN A 78 8.75 -2.66 8.64
CA GLN A 78 8.48 -3.66 7.59
C GLN A 78 7.39 -4.63 8.02
N ALA A 79 7.43 -5.14 9.24
CA ALA A 79 6.41 -6.05 9.77
C ALA A 79 5.02 -5.39 9.86
N VAL A 80 4.95 -4.11 10.27
CA VAL A 80 3.68 -3.36 10.32
C VAL A 80 3.12 -3.15 8.92
N LEU A 81 3.94 -2.75 7.94
CA LEU A 81 3.50 -2.60 6.55
C LEU A 81 2.92 -3.90 6.00
N GLN A 82 3.62 -5.01 6.25
CA GLN A 82 3.20 -6.34 5.84
C GLN A 82 1.91 -6.80 6.55
N ALA A 83 1.78 -6.55 7.85
CA ALA A 83 0.53 -6.80 8.58
C ALA A 83 -0.62 -5.90 8.09
N PHE A 84 -0.32 -4.66 7.74
CA PHE A 84 -1.29 -3.69 7.23
C PHE A 84 -1.85 -4.14 5.88
N VAL A 85 -1.01 -4.49 4.91
CA VAL A 85 -1.48 -4.99 3.60
C VAL A 85 -2.24 -6.31 3.74
N ARG A 86 -1.76 -7.25 4.57
CA ARG A 86 -2.44 -8.54 4.80
C ARG A 86 -3.80 -8.41 5.46
N SER A 87 -4.05 -7.29 6.11
CA SER A 87 -5.35 -7.08 6.72
C SER A 87 -6.45 -6.87 5.65
N PHE A 88 -6.11 -6.46 4.43
CA PHE A 88 -7.06 -6.27 3.33
C PHE A 88 -7.46 -7.61 2.68
N ASP A 89 -8.75 -7.78 2.43
CA ASP A 89 -9.23 -8.97 1.71
C ASP A 89 -9.25 -8.72 0.18
N PHE A 90 -8.17 -9.11 -0.47
CA PHE A 90 -8.05 -9.06 -1.94
C PHE A 90 -8.63 -10.30 -2.64
N ALA A 91 -9.15 -11.30 -1.90
CA ALA A 91 -9.66 -12.51 -2.51
C ALA A 91 -10.79 -12.21 -3.50
N GLY A 92 -10.64 -12.69 -4.74
CA GLY A 92 -11.62 -12.50 -5.82
C GLY A 92 -11.80 -11.06 -6.29
N GLN A 93 -11.10 -10.09 -5.70
CA GLN A 93 -11.11 -8.70 -6.13
C GLN A 93 -10.30 -8.53 -7.41
N PRO A 94 -10.79 -7.72 -8.37
CA PRO A 94 -9.95 -7.22 -9.45
C PRO A 94 -8.77 -6.41 -8.89
N LEU A 95 -7.61 -6.45 -9.55
CA LEU A 95 -6.40 -5.74 -9.13
C LEU A 95 -6.67 -4.26 -8.84
N LEU A 96 -7.36 -3.57 -9.75
CA LEU A 96 -7.67 -2.14 -9.59
C LEU A 96 -8.58 -1.88 -8.38
N GLY A 97 -9.56 -2.76 -8.12
CA GLY A 97 -10.42 -2.67 -6.96
C GLY A 97 -9.64 -2.88 -5.65
N ALA A 98 -8.71 -3.83 -5.62
CA ALA A 98 -7.79 -4.03 -4.51
C ALA A 98 -6.89 -2.80 -4.28
N LEU A 99 -6.37 -2.19 -5.35
CA LEU A 99 -5.53 -0.99 -5.27
C LEU A 99 -6.31 0.22 -4.73
N ARG A 100 -7.52 0.46 -5.24
CA ARG A 100 -8.41 1.52 -4.73
C ARG A 100 -8.76 1.30 -3.26
N MET A 101 -9.06 0.06 -2.88
CA MET A 101 -9.34 -0.29 -1.49
C MET A 101 -8.14 0.00 -0.58
N TYR A 102 -6.93 -0.39 -1.00
CA TYR A 102 -5.69 -0.16 -0.25
C TYR A 102 -5.38 1.33 -0.10
N LEU A 103 -5.39 2.08 -1.21
CA LEU A 103 -5.08 3.51 -1.24
C LEU A 103 -6.18 4.39 -0.62
N SER A 104 -7.39 3.84 -0.41
CA SER A 104 -8.42 4.57 0.36
C SER A 104 -8.07 4.71 1.84
N ALA A 105 -7.19 3.86 2.39
CA ALA A 105 -6.91 3.82 3.83
C ALA A 105 -5.89 4.90 4.27
N PHE A 106 -5.03 5.38 3.38
CA PHE A 106 -3.96 6.33 3.69
C PHE A 106 -3.67 7.24 2.47
N ARG A 107 -2.83 8.27 2.64
CA ARG A 107 -2.32 9.04 1.49
C ARG A 107 -0.95 8.51 1.12
N LEU A 108 -0.70 8.30 -0.18
CA LEU A 108 0.63 7.91 -0.64
C LEU A 108 1.67 8.92 -0.13
N PRO A 109 2.83 8.45 0.34
CA PRO A 109 3.93 9.34 0.72
C PRO A 109 4.42 10.18 -0.46
N GLY A 110 5.07 11.31 -0.20
CA GLY A 110 5.68 12.12 -1.26
C GLY A 110 7.07 11.61 -1.71
N GLU A 111 7.77 10.89 -0.83
CA GLU A 111 9.12 10.40 -1.11
C GLU A 111 9.08 9.12 -1.95
N ALA A 112 9.81 9.10 -3.08
CA ALA A 112 9.79 7.99 -4.04
C ALA A 112 10.10 6.64 -3.39
N GLN A 113 11.09 6.57 -2.49
CA GLN A 113 11.46 5.35 -1.77
C GLN A 113 10.35 4.85 -0.83
N GLN A 114 9.53 5.75 -0.30
CA GLN A 114 8.42 5.36 0.57
C GLN A 114 7.23 4.85 -0.24
N ILE A 115 6.95 5.46 -1.40
CA ILE A 115 5.96 4.97 -2.37
C ILE A 115 6.32 3.56 -2.83
N ASP A 116 7.59 3.35 -3.21
CA ASP A 116 8.14 2.07 -3.65
C ASP A 116 7.85 0.94 -2.63
N ARG A 117 8.26 1.11 -1.37
CA ARG A 117 8.01 0.13 -0.29
C ARG A 117 6.53 -0.22 -0.14
N VAL A 118 5.67 0.79 -0.14
CA VAL A 118 4.22 0.63 0.07
C VAL A 118 3.57 -0.10 -1.10
N LEU A 119 3.94 0.25 -2.33
CA LEU A 119 3.42 -0.41 -3.53
C LEU A 119 3.99 -1.81 -3.72
N GLN A 120 5.25 -2.06 -3.34
CA GLN A 120 5.83 -3.40 -3.39
C GLN A 120 5.08 -4.35 -2.44
N ALA A 121 4.87 -3.94 -1.18
CA ALA A 121 4.10 -4.73 -0.23
C ALA A 121 2.67 -4.99 -0.71
N PHE A 122 2.03 -3.99 -1.35
CA PHE A 122 0.74 -4.18 -2.01
C PHE A 122 0.80 -5.22 -3.13
N ALA A 123 1.77 -5.09 -4.04
CA ALA A 123 1.90 -5.93 -5.22
C ALA A 123 2.17 -7.39 -4.86
N ASP A 124 3.03 -7.66 -3.88
CA ASP A 124 3.32 -9.00 -3.39
C ASP A 124 2.03 -9.67 -2.87
N HIS A 125 1.25 -8.94 -2.06
CA HIS A 125 0.00 -9.47 -1.52
C HIS A 125 -1.09 -9.61 -2.60
N ALA A 126 -1.20 -8.63 -3.49
CA ALA A 126 -2.18 -8.62 -4.58
C ALA A 126 -1.89 -9.74 -5.58
N HIS A 127 -0.63 -9.96 -5.98
CA HIS A 127 -0.22 -11.05 -6.86
C HIS A 127 -0.67 -12.41 -6.32
N ALA A 128 -0.53 -12.64 -5.01
CA ALA A 128 -0.91 -13.89 -4.38
C ALA A 128 -2.44 -14.06 -4.21
N ARG A 129 -3.21 -12.97 -4.13
CA ARG A 129 -4.59 -13.00 -3.60
C ARG A 129 -5.67 -12.46 -4.54
N CYS A 130 -5.35 -11.47 -5.38
CA CYS A 130 -6.30 -10.86 -6.30
C CYS A 130 -6.66 -11.83 -7.44
N ARG A 131 -7.77 -11.53 -8.13
CA ARG A 131 -8.30 -12.38 -9.21
C ARG A 131 -7.27 -12.59 -10.31
N GLU A 132 -6.69 -11.52 -10.84
CA GLU A 132 -5.73 -11.55 -11.94
C GLU A 132 -4.44 -12.29 -11.55
N GLY A 133 -3.94 -12.05 -10.33
CA GLY A 133 -2.79 -12.76 -9.79
C GLY A 133 -3.03 -14.27 -9.66
N ARG A 134 -4.16 -14.66 -9.08
CA ARG A 134 -4.58 -16.07 -8.93
C ARG A 134 -4.86 -16.77 -10.26
N GLN A 135 -5.28 -16.03 -11.28
CA GLN A 135 -5.49 -16.54 -12.64
C GLN A 135 -4.18 -16.58 -13.46
N GLY A 136 -3.06 -16.17 -12.87
CA GLY A 136 -1.76 -16.23 -13.51
C GLY A 136 -1.54 -15.17 -14.59
N LEU A 137 -2.27 -14.04 -14.54
CA LEU A 137 -2.09 -12.92 -15.46
C LEU A 137 -0.65 -12.40 -15.40
N PHE A 138 -0.12 -12.23 -14.19
CA PHE A 138 1.24 -11.77 -13.94
C PHE A 138 2.22 -12.94 -13.87
N ALA A 139 3.34 -12.85 -14.59
CA ALA A 139 4.38 -13.86 -14.56
C ALA A 139 5.16 -13.86 -13.22
N THR A 140 5.31 -12.69 -12.62
CA THR A 140 6.02 -12.45 -11.34
C THR A 140 5.27 -11.39 -10.52
N PRO A 141 5.53 -11.31 -9.20
CA PRO A 141 5.10 -10.19 -8.36
C PRO A 141 5.57 -8.83 -8.92
N ASP A 142 6.79 -8.77 -9.47
CA ASP A 142 7.34 -7.56 -10.09
C ASP A 142 6.48 -7.06 -11.27
N ALA A 143 5.94 -7.96 -12.10
CA ALA A 143 5.02 -7.56 -13.16
C ALA A 143 3.75 -6.90 -12.60
N CYS A 144 3.24 -7.41 -11.47
CA CYS A 144 2.11 -6.83 -10.77
C CYS A 144 2.48 -5.46 -10.18
N PHE A 145 3.65 -5.33 -9.56
CA PHE A 145 4.17 -4.09 -9.00
C PHE A 145 4.25 -2.99 -10.05
N LEU A 146 4.86 -3.28 -11.21
CA LEU A 146 5.03 -2.31 -12.28
C LEU A 146 3.72 -1.86 -12.89
N LEU A 147 2.76 -2.77 -13.04
CA LEU A 147 1.43 -2.39 -13.49
C LEU A 147 0.75 -1.48 -12.46
N CYS A 148 0.84 -1.78 -11.17
CA CYS A 148 0.28 -0.93 -10.11
C CYS A 148 0.93 0.46 -10.11
N PHE A 149 2.25 0.51 -10.28
CA PHE A 149 3.00 1.75 -10.38
C PHE A 149 2.55 2.58 -11.61
N SER A 150 2.39 1.93 -12.77
CA SER A 150 1.82 2.54 -13.97
C SER A 150 0.40 3.06 -13.77
N LEU A 151 -0.45 2.39 -12.99
CA LEU A 151 -1.79 2.88 -12.67
C LEU A 151 -1.75 4.13 -11.79
N VAL A 152 -0.84 4.17 -10.81
CA VAL A 152 -0.62 5.35 -9.96
C VAL A 152 -0.08 6.53 -10.78
N MET A 153 0.79 6.30 -11.77
CA MET A 153 1.24 7.35 -12.68
C MET A 153 0.12 7.80 -13.64
N LEU A 154 -0.65 6.85 -14.17
CA LEU A 154 -1.71 7.13 -15.12
C LEU A 154 -2.79 8.03 -14.51
N GLN A 155 -3.16 7.83 -13.24
CA GLN A 155 -4.16 8.70 -12.63
C GLN A 155 -3.67 10.16 -12.53
N THR A 156 -2.39 10.39 -12.23
CA THR A 156 -1.84 11.74 -12.13
C THR A 156 -1.77 12.38 -13.51
N ASP A 157 -1.40 11.61 -14.53
CA ASP A 157 -1.39 12.07 -15.91
C ASP A 157 -2.81 12.45 -16.41
N LEU A 158 -3.80 11.59 -16.17
CA LEU A 158 -5.17 11.78 -16.68
C LEU A 158 -5.99 12.81 -15.92
N HIS A 159 -5.74 13.01 -14.63
CA HIS A 159 -6.60 13.83 -13.76
C HIS A 159 -5.94 15.10 -13.23
N ASN A 160 -4.64 15.32 -13.47
CA ASN A 160 -4.00 16.59 -13.14
C ASN A 160 -4.41 17.69 -14.14
N ALA A 161 -5.04 18.75 -13.63
CA ALA A 161 -5.50 19.88 -14.44
C ALA A 161 -4.35 20.68 -15.10
N ASN A 162 -3.13 20.58 -14.57
CA ASN A 162 -1.95 21.25 -15.12
C ASN A 162 -1.42 20.56 -16.39
N ILE A 163 -1.80 19.31 -16.64
CA ILE A 163 -1.39 18.56 -17.84
C ILE A 163 -2.40 18.80 -18.95
N ARG A 164 -1.92 19.42 -20.03
CA ARG A 164 -2.71 19.69 -21.23
C ARG A 164 -3.27 18.40 -21.81
N PRO A 165 -4.55 18.35 -22.24
CA PRO A 165 -5.19 17.14 -22.74
C PRO A 165 -4.39 16.42 -23.84
N GLU A 166 -3.73 17.16 -24.73
CA GLU A 166 -2.97 16.60 -25.86
C GLU A 166 -1.65 15.96 -25.43
N LYS A 167 -1.17 16.26 -24.21
CA LYS A 167 0.06 15.70 -23.63
C LYS A 167 -0.20 14.48 -22.77
N ARG A 168 -1.47 14.19 -22.45
CA ARG A 168 -1.85 13.04 -21.62
C ARG A 168 -1.54 11.73 -22.33
N MET A 169 -1.18 10.73 -21.55
CA MET A 169 -0.93 9.38 -21.99
C MET A 169 -2.19 8.81 -22.67
N THR A 170 -2.03 8.47 -23.94
CA THR A 170 -3.06 7.78 -24.74
C THR A 170 -3.17 6.31 -24.34
N LEU A 171 -4.31 5.69 -24.65
CA LEU A 171 -4.51 4.26 -24.44
C LEU A 171 -3.41 3.42 -25.11
N GLU A 172 -3.05 3.75 -26.36
CA GLU A 172 -2.02 3.03 -27.09
C GLU A 172 -0.63 3.15 -26.45
N GLN A 173 -0.30 4.32 -25.90
CA GLN A 173 0.94 4.50 -25.13
C GLN A 173 0.93 3.66 -23.86
N PHE A 174 -0.18 3.67 -23.11
CA PHE A 174 -0.32 2.87 -21.89
C PHE A 174 -0.20 1.36 -22.16
N VAL A 175 -0.88 0.86 -23.20
CA VAL A 175 -0.80 -0.54 -23.63
C VAL A 175 0.64 -0.88 -24.00
N ARG A 176 1.28 -0.06 -24.85
CA ARG A 176 2.67 -0.31 -25.28
C ARG A 176 3.64 -0.37 -24.10
N GLN A 177 3.49 0.50 -23.11
CA GLN A 177 4.37 0.57 -21.94
C GLN A 177 4.20 -0.62 -20.99
N ASN A 178 2.99 -1.19 -20.90
CA ASN A 178 2.66 -2.20 -19.90
C ASN A 178 2.43 -3.60 -20.49
N ARG A 179 2.49 -3.75 -21.81
CA ARG A 179 2.29 -5.05 -22.47
C ARG A 179 3.36 -6.06 -22.07
N ASN A 180 4.62 -5.64 -21.95
CA ASN A 180 5.73 -6.53 -21.63
C ASN A 180 6.87 -5.75 -20.94
N TYR A 181 7.28 -6.20 -19.76
CA TYR A 181 8.35 -5.61 -18.93
C TYR A 181 9.72 -6.29 -19.14
N GLY A 182 9.89 -7.04 -20.23
CA GLY A 182 11.13 -7.74 -20.56
C GLY A 182 11.19 -9.18 -20.03
N ALA A 183 12.22 -9.91 -20.47
CA ALA A 183 12.33 -11.35 -20.24
C ALA A 183 12.46 -11.74 -18.75
N GLY A 184 13.10 -10.91 -17.92
CA GLY A 184 13.26 -11.20 -16.48
C GLY A 184 11.94 -11.12 -15.69
N ILE A 185 11.09 -10.14 -16.03
CA ILE A 185 9.86 -9.84 -15.29
C ILE A 185 8.65 -10.51 -15.93
N SER A 186 8.45 -10.29 -17.23
CA SER A 186 7.29 -10.84 -17.95
C SER A 186 7.49 -12.27 -18.42
N ARG A 187 8.73 -12.81 -18.35
CA ARG A 187 9.08 -14.17 -18.79
C ARG A 187 8.61 -14.46 -20.22
N GLY A 188 8.69 -13.45 -21.08
CA GLY A 188 8.24 -13.53 -22.48
C GLY A 188 6.73 -13.59 -22.68
N ARG A 189 5.92 -13.37 -21.62
CA ARG A 189 4.45 -13.36 -21.71
C ARG A 189 3.92 -11.94 -21.69
N ASP A 190 3.19 -11.58 -22.74
CA ASP A 190 2.50 -10.31 -22.80
C ASP A 190 1.28 -10.28 -21.86
N LEU A 191 1.03 -9.12 -21.25
CA LEU A 191 -0.27 -8.84 -20.65
C LEU A 191 -1.31 -8.67 -21.77
N PRO A 192 -2.52 -9.26 -21.63
CA PRO A 192 -3.60 -9.11 -22.61
C PRO A 192 -3.96 -7.64 -22.82
N ARG A 193 -4.10 -7.23 -24.10
CA ARG A 193 -4.45 -5.85 -24.45
C ARG A 193 -5.79 -5.47 -23.83
N GLU A 194 -6.76 -6.37 -23.85
CA GLU A 194 -8.11 -6.17 -23.33
C GLU A 194 -8.08 -5.84 -21.83
N ALA A 195 -7.19 -6.48 -21.06
CA ALA A 195 -7.01 -6.19 -19.64
C ALA A 195 -6.43 -4.78 -19.42
N LEU A 196 -5.43 -4.39 -20.21
CA LEU A 196 -4.82 -3.06 -20.14
C LEU A 196 -5.80 -1.96 -20.58
N GLU A 197 -6.61 -2.21 -21.61
CA GLU A 197 -7.65 -1.30 -22.06
C GLU A 197 -8.72 -1.09 -20.98
N ALA A 198 -9.17 -2.17 -20.34
CA ALA A 198 -10.15 -2.10 -19.26
C ALA A 198 -9.61 -1.27 -18.08
N LEU A 199 -8.35 -1.48 -17.70
CA LEU A 199 -7.70 -0.70 -16.63
C LEU A 199 -7.57 0.79 -16.97
N TYR A 200 -7.13 1.12 -18.19
CA TYR A 200 -7.00 2.50 -18.64
C TYR A 200 -8.35 3.23 -18.62
N ARG A 201 -9.40 2.60 -19.17
CA ARG A 201 -10.76 3.17 -19.18
C ARG A 201 -11.28 3.36 -17.76
N ALA A 202 -11.09 2.37 -16.88
CA ALA A 202 -11.52 2.45 -15.49
C ALA A 202 -10.82 3.58 -14.71
N ILE A 203 -9.51 3.81 -14.90
CA ILE A 203 -8.80 4.95 -14.28
C ILE A 203 -9.29 6.27 -14.87
N ARG A 204 -9.51 6.34 -16.19
CA ARG A 204 -10.03 7.55 -16.85
C ARG A 204 -11.41 7.94 -16.32
N GLU A 205 -12.27 6.96 -16.06
CA GLU A 205 -13.63 7.17 -15.55
C GLU A 205 -13.63 7.51 -14.05
N GLU A 206 -12.83 6.81 -13.24
CA GLU A 206 -12.77 7.02 -11.79
C GLU A 206 -11.30 6.96 -11.31
N PRO A 207 -10.76 8.07 -10.75
CA PRO A 207 -9.37 8.15 -10.30
C PRO A 207 -9.11 7.29 -9.05
N LEU A 208 -7.83 7.11 -8.70
CA LEU A 208 -7.46 6.47 -7.43
C LEU A 208 -7.72 7.46 -6.29
N HIS A 209 -8.82 7.29 -5.57
CA HIS A 209 -9.13 8.16 -4.44
C HIS A 209 -8.33 7.77 -3.19
N THR A 210 -7.59 8.73 -2.63
CA THR A 210 -7.34 8.75 -1.20
C THR A 210 -8.51 9.48 -0.55
N LEU A 211 -9.20 8.81 0.38
CA LEU A 211 -10.34 9.40 1.09
C LEU A 211 -9.89 10.70 1.78
N GLY A 212 -10.57 11.82 1.48
CA GLY A 212 -10.25 13.15 2.00
C GLY A 212 -9.80 14.19 0.96
N ASP A 213 -9.72 13.81 -0.32
CA ASP A 213 -9.51 14.74 -1.45
C ASP A 213 -10.80 15.06 -2.23
N GLY A 214 -11.95 14.52 -1.81
CA GLY A 214 -13.27 14.93 -2.30
C GLY A 214 -13.92 15.92 -1.33
N PRO A 215 -14.67 16.93 -1.80
CA PRO A 215 -15.37 17.92 -0.96
C PRO A 215 -16.24 17.32 0.16
N ASP A 216 -16.65 16.06 0.05
CA ASP A 216 -17.80 15.54 0.80
C ASP A 216 -17.51 14.35 1.73
N GLY A 217 -16.26 13.90 1.88
CA GLY A 217 -15.97 12.74 2.74
C GLY A 217 -16.71 11.45 2.34
N GLN A 218 -17.15 11.35 1.08
CA GLN A 218 -17.90 10.22 0.57
C GLN A 218 -17.03 8.95 0.56
N VAL A 219 -17.59 7.87 1.06
CA VAL A 219 -16.97 6.54 1.09
C VAL A 219 -17.11 5.91 -0.31
N THR A 220 -16.00 5.56 -0.95
CA THR A 220 -16.02 4.91 -2.28
C THR A 220 -16.66 3.52 -2.21
N VAL A 221 -17.16 2.99 -3.34
CA VAL A 221 -17.78 1.65 -3.38
C VAL A 221 -16.78 0.57 -2.94
N ASP A 222 -15.52 0.67 -3.36
CA ASP A 222 -14.47 -0.27 -2.96
C ASP A 222 -14.20 -0.20 -1.44
N ARG A 223 -14.29 1.00 -0.84
CA ARG A 223 -14.18 1.14 0.61
C ARG A 223 -15.42 0.63 1.34
N TRP A 224 -16.62 0.87 0.83
CA TRP A 224 -17.83 0.28 1.40
C TRP A 224 -17.73 -1.25 1.39
N ARG A 225 -17.29 -1.84 0.26
CA ARG A 225 -17.05 -3.29 0.19
C ARG A 225 -16.02 -3.75 1.21
N ASP A 226 -14.92 -3.02 1.41
CA ASP A 226 -13.94 -3.31 2.46
C ASP A 226 -14.55 -3.26 3.87
N LEU A 227 -15.30 -2.20 4.17
CA LEU A 227 -15.94 -2.00 5.47
C LEU A 227 -16.98 -3.09 5.77
N MET A 228 -17.77 -3.48 4.77
CA MET A 228 -18.75 -4.56 4.92
C MET A 228 -18.06 -5.89 5.20
N ARG A 229 -16.99 -6.22 4.46
CA ARG A 229 -16.19 -7.43 4.73
C ARG A 229 -15.54 -7.41 6.10
N GLN A 230 -15.03 -6.25 6.53
CA GLN A 230 -14.50 -6.08 7.89
C GLN A 230 -15.57 -6.34 8.95
N ALA A 231 -16.80 -5.85 8.74
CA ALA A 231 -17.91 -6.09 9.66
C ALA A 231 -18.30 -7.57 9.72
N GLU A 232 -18.38 -8.25 8.58
CA GLU A 232 -18.65 -9.70 8.50
C GLU A 232 -17.57 -10.52 9.21
N THR A 233 -16.29 -10.13 9.08
CA THR A 233 -15.20 -10.79 9.83
C THR A 233 -15.20 -10.46 11.32
N ASN A 234 -15.71 -9.29 11.73
CA ASN A 234 -15.79 -8.88 13.13
C ASN A 234 -17.01 -9.47 13.86
N ASP A 235 -18.13 -9.73 13.18
CA ASP A 235 -19.29 -10.41 13.77
C ASP A 235 -19.00 -11.88 14.12
N ALA A 236 -18.05 -12.50 13.43
CA ALA A 236 -17.51 -13.81 13.81
C ALA A 236 -16.56 -13.76 15.03
N LEU A 237 -16.20 -12.56 15.51
CA LEU A 237 -15.21 -12.31 16.57
C LEU A 237 -15.79 -11.38 17.65
N GLY A 238 -16.95 -11.75 18.19
CA GLY A 238 -17.35 -11.30 19.52
C GLY A 238 -16.42 -11.90 20.59
N MET A 239 -15.67 -11.02 21.28
CA MET A 239 -14.82 -11.27 22.45
C MET A 239 -13.35 -11.69 22.23
N MET A 240 -12.49 -10.92 22.92
CA MET A 240 -11.21 -11.24 23.58
C MET A 240 -10.19 -12.18 22.91
N LEU A 241 -8.99 -11.63 22.73
CA LEU A 241 -7.65 -12.20 22.98
C LEU A 241 -7.59 -13.71 23.29
N VAL A 242 -6.80 -14.46 22.51
CA VAL A 242 -5.74 -15.41 22.95
C VAL A 242 -5.16 -16.19 21.73
N HIS A 243 -3.81 -16.15 21.63
CA HIS A 243 -2.78 -17.06 21.06
C HIS A 243 -3.10 -18.05 19.91
N GLY A 244 -2.21 -18.40 18.99
CA GLY A 244 -0.78 -18.14 18.77
C GLY A 244 -0.19 -19.23 17.84
N GLY A 245 0.95 -18.95 17.20
CA GLY A 245 1.80 -19.86 16.41
C GLY A 245 1.50 -19.87 14.90
N GLY A 246 2.44 -19.82 13.96
CA GLY A 246 3.90 -19.86 14.00
C GLY A 246 4.44 -20.08 12.56
N ASP A 247 5.63 -19.55 12.34
CA ASP A 247 6.66 -19.91 11.36
C ASP A 247 6.70 -19.35 9.93
N CYS A 248 7.92 -18.88 9.67
CA CYS A 248 8.55 -18.15 8.58
C CYS A 248 9.02 -19.07 7.45
N TYR A 249 9.38 -18.51 6.28
CA TYR A 249 10.57 -18.88 5.50
C TYR A 249 10.77 -17.84 4.36
N GLY A 250 12.01 -17.38 4.21
CA GLY A 250 12.43 -16.43 3.18
C GLY A 250 13.10 -17.09 1.96
N HIS A 251 13.43 -16.27 0.97
CA HIS A 251 14.50 -16.52 0.00
C HIS A 251 14.99 -15.17 -0.61
N PRO A 252 16.29 -15.02 -0.96
CA PRO A 252 16.89 -13.76 -1.40
C PRO A 252 17.05 -13.65 -2.93
N ASP A 253 17.50 -12.45 -3.33
CA ASP A 253 18.10 -12.03 -4.60
C ASP A 253 17.20 -11.86 -5.84
N ALA A 254 16.85 -10.60 -6.10
CA ALA A 254 16.59 -10.07 -7.43
C ALA A 254 17.29 -8.72 -7.58
N GLU A 255 18.25 -8.63 -8.51
CA GLU A 255 18.92 -7.40 -8.89
C GLU A 255 17.90 -6.35 -9.33
N ALA A 256 17.97 -5.18 -8.70
CA ALA A 256 17.06 -4.06 -8.92
C ALA A 256 17.18 -3.54 -10.35
N LEU A 257 16.10 -3.67 -11.12
CA LEU A 257 15.90 -2.90 -12.34
C LEU A 257 15.66 -1.44 -11.96
N GLN A 258 16.69 -0.63 -12.18
CA GLN A 258 16.68 0.80 -11.95
C GLN A 258 15.71 1.46 -12.93
N TYR A 259 14.48 1.70 -12.49
CA TYR A 259 13.61 2.67 -13.14
C TYR A 259 14.27 4.04 -13.02
N ASP A 260 14.46 4.69 -14.17
CA ASP A 260 15.11 5.98 -14.26
C ASP A 260 14.36 6.98 -13.37
N ARG A 261 15.01 7.35 -12.26
CA ARG A 261 14.45 8.20 -11.19
C ARG A 261 13.95 9.55 -11.72
N ASP A 262 14.45 9.96 -12.89
CA ASP A 262 14.14 11.23 -13.53
C ASP A 262 12.74 11.25 -14.18
N ILE A 263 12.18 10.10 -14.56
CA ILE A 263 10.80 10.02 -15.09
C ILE A 263 9.77 10.30 -13.97
N LEU A 264 10.13 9.99 -12.72
CA LEU A 264 9.23 10.12 -11.56
C LEU A 264 9.17 11.56 -11.03
N MET A 265 10.24 12.33 -11.20
CA MET A 265 10.36 13.71 -10.70
C MET A 265 9.63 14.73 -11.57
N LEU A 266 9.35 14.43 -12.85
CA LEU A 266 8.69 15.36 -13.77
C LEU A 266 7.18 15.51 -13.54
N VAL A 267 6.58 14.62 -12.74
CA VAL A 267 5.12 14.60 -12.48
C VAL A 267 4.77 15.15 -11.09
N TRP A 268 5.77 15.38 -10.23
CA TRP A 268 5.61 15.84 -8.85
C TRP A 268 6.39 17.15 -8.54
N GLN A 269 6.30 18.13 -9.44
CA GLN A 269 6.56 19.56 -9.15
C GLN A 269 5.43 20.45 -9.67
#